data_AF-A0A814G0F7-F1
#
_entry.id   AF-A0A814G0F7-F1
#
_cell.length_a   1.000
_cell.length_b   1.000
_cell.length_c   1.000
_cell.angle_alpha   90.00
_cell.angle_beta   90.00
_cell.angle_gamma   90.00
#
_symmetry.space_group_name_H-M   'P 1'
#
loop_
_entity.id
_entity.type
_entity.pdbx_description
1 polymer ?
#
loop_
_entity_poly.entity_id
_entity_poly.type
_entity_poly.pdbx_seq_one_letter_code
_entity_poly.pdbx_strand_id
1 'polypeptide(L)'
;MSCIIQIPNLPSGTKSILWETNLENEWIFVSFDSDSITTYSVYRDSLKGPQIMFVGTTRLPIFGSVPLLLNTCLLLLLDSSGKIVQTKLETYGFLNDSGEQEYT
;
A
#
# COMPACT_ATOMS: atom_id res chain seq x y z
N MET A 1 5.22 8.31 -24.37
CA MET A 1 6.39 7.70 -23.72
C MET A 1 5.89 6.73 -22.68
N SER A 2 6.37 5.48 -22.68
CA SER A 2 6.14 4.52 -21.60
C SER A 2 7.29 4.60 -20.61
N CYS A 3 7.01 4.76 -19.32
CA CYS A 3 8.00 4.67 -18.25
C CYS A 3 7.82 3.32 -17.55
N ILE A 4 8.91 2.57 -17.40
CA ILE A 4 8.94 1.31 -16.63
C ILE A 4 9.62 1.64 -15.31
N ILE A 5 8.88 1.49 -14.20
CA ILE A 5 9.39 1.73 -12.85
C ILE A 5 9.42 0.40 -12.11
N GLN A 6 10.58 0.04 -11.57
CA GLN A 6 10.74 -1.19 -10.81
C GLN A 6 10.19 -1.02 -9.39
N ILE A 7 9.45 -2.01 -8.90
CA ILE A 7 9.03 -2.06 -7.50
C ILE A 7 10.21 -2.60 -6.67
N PRO A 8 10.75 -1.82 -5.71
CA PRO A 8 11.86 -2.26 -4.90
C PRO A 8 11.41 -3.34 -3.91
N ASN A 9 12.22 -4.37 -3.70
CA ASN A 9 12.01 -5.38 -2.67
C ASN A 9 10.63 -6.06 -2.69
N LEU A 10 10.01 -6.20 -3.88
CA LEU A 10 8.75 -6.91 -4.01
C LEU A 10 8.90 -8.36 -3.55
N PRO A 11 8.13 -8.82 -2.54
CA PRO A 11 8.24 -10.20 -2.06
C PRO A 11 7.96 -11.20 -3.18
N SER A 12 8.80 -12.23 -3.33
CA SER A 12 8.62 -13.26 -4.36
C SER A 12 7.31 -14.06 -4.23
N GLY A 13 6.73 -14.09 -3.02
CA GLY A 13 5.44 -14.70 -2.71
C GLY A 13 4.23 -13.79 -2.94
N THR A 14 4.42 -12.62 -3.56
CA THR A 14 3.33 -11.67 -3.85
C THR A 14 2.27 -12.35 -4.72
N LYS A 15 1.04 -12.37 -4.22
CA LYS A 15 -0.14 -12.94 -4.89
C LYS A 15 -0.90 -11.89 -5.69
N SER A 16 -0.98 -10.66 -5.18
CA SER A 16 -1.74 -9.59 -5.82
C SER A 16 -1.25 -8.21 -5.40
N ILE A 17 -1.67 -7.20 -6.17
CA ILE A 17 -1.47 -5.79 -5.89
C ILE A 17 -2.84 -5.10 -5.92
N LEU A 18 -3.10 -4.22 -4.94
CA LEU A 18 -4.25 -3.32 -4.97
C LEU A 18 -3.77 -1.87 -4.95
N TRP A 19 -4.34 -1.07 -5.83
CA TRP A 19 -4.19 0.37 -5.82
C TRP A 19 -5.16 1.02 -4.86
N GLU A 20 -4.73 2.11 -4.25
CA GLU A 20 -5.60 3.03 -3.55
C GLU A 20 -6.62 3.61 -4.54
N THR A 21 -7.88 3.64 -4.12
CA THR A 21 -9.01 4.08 -4.96
C THR A 21 -9.43 5.52 -4.67
N ASN A 22 -8.99 6.09 -3.55
CA ASN A 22 -9.15 7.51 -3.28
C ASN A 22 -8.13 8.34 -4.09
N LEU A 23 -8.62 9.31 -4.86
CA LEU A 23 -7.81 10.19 -5.69
C LEU A 23 -6.79 11.02 -4.90
N GLU A 24 -7.07 11.37 -3.65
CA GLU A 24 -6.12 12.09 -2.78
C GLU A 24 -4.86 11.28 -2.49
N ASN A 25 -4.95 9.95 -2.62
CA ASN A 25 -3.90 9.00 -2.29
C ASN A 25 -3.58 8.08 -3.49
N GLU A 26 -3.84 8.53 -4.73
CA GLU A 26 -3.70 7.73 -5.96
C GLU A 26 -2.29 7.18 -6.21
N TRP A 27 -1.29 7.70 -5.49
CA TRP A 27 0.10 7.28 -5.53
C TRP A 27 0.40 6.04 -4.72
N ILE A 28 -0.56 5.56 -3.93
CA ILE A 28 -0.36 4.46 -3.00
C ILE A 28 -0.89 3.16 -3.60
N PHE A 29 -0.12 2.10 -3.43
CA PHE A 29 -0.58 0.75 -3.67
C PHE A 29 0.04 -0.19 -2.65
N VAL A 30 -0.54 -1.38 -2.54
CA VAL A 30 -0.09 -2.42 -1.64
C VAL A 30 0.12 -3.73 -2.40
N SER A 31 1.14 -4.48 -2.03
CA SER A 31 1.29 -5.88 -2.42
C SER A 31 0.86 -6.81 -1.29
N PHE A 32 0.28 -7.94 -1.64
CA PHE A 32 -0.16 -8.96 -0.69
C PHE A 32 0.51 -10.29 -0.94
N ASP A 33 0.87 -10.99 0.12
CA ASP A 33 1.25 -12.40 0.08
C ASP A 33 0.31 -13.25 0.96
N SER A 34 0.81 -14.25 1.70
CA SER A 34 -0.01 -15.10 2.57
C SER A 34 -0.17 -14.56 3.99
N ASP A 35 0.72 -13.68 4.43
CA ASP A 35 0.80 -13.23 5.83
C ASP A 35 1.12 -11.74 6.01
N SER A 36 1.38 -11.00 4.92
CA SER A 36 1.82 -9.62 4.95
C SER A 36 1.17 -8.75 3.87
N ILE A 37 1.10 -7.47 4.19
CA ILE A 37 0.68 -6.38 3.33
C ILE A 37 1.86 -5.41 3.30
N THR A 38 2.43 -5.16 2.12
CA THR A 38 3.51 -4.17 1.98
C THR A 38 3.00 -2.96 1.21
N THR A 39 3.16 -1.78 1.80
CA THR A 39 2.73 -0.50 1.26
C THR A 39 3.86 0.15 0.47
N TYR A 40 3.51 0.64 -0.71
CA TYR A 40 4.40 1.40 -1.59
C TYR A 40 3.77 2.74 -1.97
N SER A 41 4.63 3.71 -2.29
CA SER A 41 4.21 5.00 -2.82
C SER A 41 4.99 5.34 -4.09
N VAL A 42 4.28 5.86 -5.09
CA VAL A 42 4.83 6.30 -6.37
C VAL A 42 5.19 7.78 -6.28
N TYR A 43 6.46 8.10 -6.52
CA TYR A 43 6.96 9.48 -6.62
C TYR A 43 7.29 9.76 -8.07
N ARG A 44 6.44 10.52 -8.76
CA ARG A 44 6.68 10.91 -10.17
C ARG A 44 7.69 12.05 -10.29
N ASP A 45 7.60 13.02 -9.38
CA ASP A 45 8.42 14.24 -9.40
C ASP A 45 9.52 14.17 -8.35
N SER A 46 10.54 13.36 -8.62
CA SER A 46 11.73 13.28 -7.77
C SER A 46 12.98 13.74 -8.53
N LEU A 47 13.99 14.23 -7.80
CA LEU A 47 15.29 14.61 -8.38
C LEU A 47 15.97 13.46 -9.13
N LYS A 48 15.62 12.21 -8.81
CA LYS A 48 16.16 10.99 -9.42
C LYS A 48 15.26 10.44 -10.54
N GLY A 49 14.18 11.15 -10.87
CA GLY A 49 13.13 10.70 -11.79
C GLY A 49 12.03 9.88 -11.10
N PRO A 50 11.07 9.35 -11.88
CA PRO A 50 9.96 8.56 -11.34
C PRO A 50 10.46 7.31 -10.62
N GLN A 51 10.02 7.11 -9.38
CA GLN A 51 10.43 5.98 -8.55
C GLN A 51 9.29 5.47 -7.67
N ILE A 52 9.38 4.21 -7.27
CA ILE A 52 8.51 3.60 -6.27
C ILE A 52 9.31 3.44 -4.99
N MET A 53 8.72 3.83 -3.86
CA MET A 53 9.35 3.71 -2.55
C MET A 53 8.58 2.72 -1.69
N PHE A 54 9.32 1.90 -0.95
CA PHE A 54 8.79 1.12 0.16
C PHE A 54 8.40 2.07 1.29
N VAL A 55 7.18 1.91 1.82
CA VAL A 55 6.67 2.70 2.95
C VAL A 55 6.72 1.87 4.22
N GLY A 56 6.24 0.62 4.17
CA GLY A 56 6.20 -0.25 5.35
C GLY A 56 5.47 -1.57 5.08
N THR A 57 5.55 -2.47 6.04
CA THR A 57 4.87 -3.77 6.00
C THR A 57 4.00 -3.93 7.25
N THR A 58 2.78 -4.40 7.06
CA THR A 58 1.82 -4.73 8.12
C THR A 58 1.45 -6.20 7.98
N ARG A 59 1.34 -6.94 9.09
CA ARG A 59 0.88 -8.33 9.05
C ARG A 59 -0.59 -8.39 8.65
N LEU A 60 -0.96 -9.40 7.88
CA LEU A 60 -2.37 -9.69 7.62
C LEU A 60 -3.05 -10.03 8.96
N PRO A 61 -4.13 -9.31 9.34
CA PRO A 61 -4.80 -9.54 10.61
C PRO A 61 -5.50 -10.91 10.65
N ILE A 62 -5.90 -11.42 9.48
CA ILE A 62 -6.50 -12.74 9.32
C ILE A 62 -5.71 -13.51 8.26
N PHE A 63 -5.10 -14.61 8.68
CA PHE A 63 -4.33 -15.48 7.80
C PHE A 63 -5.20 -16.04 6.67
N GLY A 64 -4.70 -15.99 5.44
CA GLY A 64 -5.40 -16.50 4.26
C GLY A 64 -6.60 -15.67 3.81
N SER A 65 -6.84 -14.49 4.42
CA SER A 65 -7.85 -13.55 3.92
C SER A 65 -7.43 -12.98 2.56
N VAL A 66 -8.43 -12.67 1.73
CA VAL A 66 -8.22 -12.15 0.37
C VAL A 66 -8.53 -10.66 0.34
N PRO A 67 -7.61 -9.81 -0.14
CA PRO A 67 -7.85 -8.39 -0.33
C PRO A 67 -8.94 -8.10 -1.36
N LEU A 68 -9.89 -7.24 -1.02
CA LEU A 68 -10.99 -6.83 -1.88
C LEU A 68 -10.86 -5.39 -2.38
N LEU A 69 -10.54 -4.45 -1.49
CA LEU A 69 -10.52 -3.02 -1.79
C LEU A 69 -9.57 -2.30 -0.84
N LEU A 70 -8.75 -1.41 -1.39
CA LEU A 70 -8.03 -0.39 -0.63
C LEU A 70 -8.70 0.97 -0.90
N ASN A 71 -9.25 1.59 0.13
CA ASN A 71 -9.79 2.95 0.05
C ASN A 71 -9.40 3.77 1.28
N THR A 72 -8.75 4.91 1.08
CA THR A 72 -8.32 5.83 2.15
C THR A 72 -7.58 5.07 3.27
N CYS A 73 -6.68 4.18 2.88
CA CYS A 73 -5.92 3.30 3.79
C CYS A 73 -6.75 2.35 4.67
N LEU A 74 -8.01 2.14 4.31
CA LEU A 74 -8.86 1.09 4.84
C LEU A 74 -8.88 -0.07 3.86
N LEU A 75 -8.51 -1.24 4.36
CA LEU A 75 -8.46 -2.46 3.58
C LEU A 75 -9.67 -3.33 3.92
N LEU A 76 -10.46 -3.64 2.91
CA LEU A 76 -11.50 -4.66 2.98
C LEU A 76 -10.90 -6.02 2.62
N LEU A 77 -11.15 -7.02 3.46
CA LEU A 77 -10.64 -8.37 3.35
C LEU A 77 -11.82 -9.36 3.36
N LEU A 78 -11.78 -10.39 2.53
CA LEU A 78 -12.67 -11.55 2.60
C LEU A 78 -11.97 -12.65 3.40
N ASP A 79 -12.52 -13.05 4.54
CA ASP A 79 -11.99 -14.18 5.30
C ASP A 79 -12.39 -15.53 4.68
N SER A 80 -11.82 -16.62 5.19
CA SER A 80 -12.08 -17.98 4.71
C SER A 80 -13.52 -18.46 4.95
N SER A 81 -14.30 -17.76 5.78
CA SER A 81 -15.73 -18.01 6.01
C SER A 81 -16.65 -17.24 5.05
N GLY A 82 -16.07 -16.40 4.18
CA GLY A 82 -16.81 -15.55 3.26
C GLY A 82 -17.30 -14.23 3.89
N LYS A 83 -16.81 -13.86 5.07
CA LYS A 83 -17.15 -12.58 5.71
C LYS A 83 -16.19 -11.48 5.26
N ILE A 84 -16.75 -10.29 5.08
CA ILE A 84 -15.97 -9.08 4.84
C ILE A 84 -15.57 -8.49 6.19
N VAL A 85 -14.28 -8.29 6.39
CA VAL A 85 -13.72 -7.56 7.52
C VAL A 85 -12.95 -6.35 7.03
N GLN A 86 -12.74 -5.38 7.92
CA GLN A 86 -11.95 -4.20 7.63
C GLN A 86 -10.73 -4.12 8.55
N THR A 87 -9.63 -3.64 8.00
CA THR A 87 -8.45 -3.26 8.78
C THR A 87 -7.89 -1.94 8.28
N LYS A 88 -7.37 -1.11 9.17
CA LYS A 88 -6.66 0.12 8.80
C LYS A 88 -5.18 -0.20 8.64
N LEU A 89 -4.56 0.32 7.59
CA LEU A 89 -3.11 0.21 7.44
C LEU A 89 -2.43 1.17 8.44
N GLU A 90 -1.60 0.61 9.31
CA GLU A 90 -0.81 1.39 10.29
C GLU A 90 0.19 2.32 9.60
N THR A 91 0.62 1.96 8.38
CA THR A 91 1.54 2.75 7.55
C THR A 91 0.97 4.10 7.10
N TYR A 92 -0.32 4.38 7.34
CA TYR A 92 -0.92 5.68 7.00
C TYR A 92 -0.44 6.83 7.89
N GLY A 93 -0.07 6.55 9.15
CA GLY A 93 0.47 7.58 10.03
C GLY A 93 1.69 8.28 9.45
N PHE A 94 2.54 7.54 8.72
CA PHE A 94 3.74 8.05 8.08
C PHE A 94 3.48 8.92 6.84
N LEU A 95 2.33 8.77 6.18
CA LEU A 95 2.02 9.52 4.96
C LEU A 95 1.52 10.93 5.31
N ASN A 96 0.76 11.07 6.39
CA ASN A 96 0.31 12.36 6.91
C ASN A 96 1.42 13.15 7.63
N ASP A 97 2.48 12.49 8.09
CA ASP A 97 3.60 13.13 8.79
C ASP A 97 4.61 13.81 7.84
N SER A 98 4.37 13.73 6.52
CA SER A 98 5.18 14.41 5.51
C SER A 98 4.69 15.82 5.16
N GLY A 99 3.67 16.33 5.88
CA GLY A 99 2.94 17.56 5.56
C GLY A 99 3.18 18.78 6.46
N GLU A 100 3.81 18.67 7.62
CA GLU A 100 4.10 19.85 8.48
C GLU A 100 5.49 19.73 9.11
N GLN A 101 6.53 20.07 8.35
CA GLN A 101 7.70 20.71 8.96
C GLN A 101 7.33 22.17 9.22
N GLU A 102 6.76 22.46 10.39
CA GLU A 102 6.78 23.81 10.95
C GLU A 102 8.24 24.24 11.11
N TYR A 103 8.69 25.14 10.24
CA TYR A 103 9.87 25.95 10.52
C TYR A 103 9.52 26.89 11.67
N THR A 104 9.94 26.55 12.89
CA THR A 104 10.09 27.52 13.98
C THR A 104 11.55 27.92 14.11
#